data_AF-A0AAD7J8Q3-F1
#
_entry.id   AF-A0AAD7J8Q3-F1
#
_cell.length_a   1.000
_cell.length_b   1.000
_cell.length_c   1.000
_cell.angle_alpha   90.00
_cell.angle_beta   90.00
_cell.angle_gamma   90.00
#
_symmetry.space_group_name_H-M   'P 1'
#
loop_
_entity.id
_entity.type
_entity.pdbx_description
1 polymer ?
#
loop_
_entity_poly.entity_id
_entity_poly.type
_entity_poly.pdbx_seq_one_letter_code
_entity_poly.pdbx_strand_id
1 'polypeptide(L)'
;MAPDGPPNGSDTSFVVDADHQILGTGAAVSICYDRNLDFAECPENTALDDEDGNGLEDDVIERLREHTIHPLLCLLSAASYRFSTAYSQSRDAEASDGPFYPDARVLPASVSLPSVFLSSLRATHRLRDSPHILLVKTKIDDDVRVLKMCQNGGSHLIKEAGFMARLPETDFLVRSPHVVVDETGLFHGLLNDFHPASSLRIMTELLHPNAVPSLLPPSSDDRGRGSLAGVSTSITWGVKLAWATEIAAAVVWLQRWHGCSGCMRRTSSGRISRQTTSYCAQTWCPPEVQPLGWEGTVEGDVFALGLVLWCVAVEVGSGQREQDYVSPRLLWAEGIPDWFQSLVSSCLEHEPGRRPSTSDVYETLRIGDRLL
;
A
#
# COMPACT_ATOMS: atom_id res chain seq x y z
N MET A 1 18.00 -30.50 -8.35
CA MET A 1 17.40 -29.59 -7.35
C MET A 1 18.39 -29.51 -6.20
N ALA A 2 19.03 -28.36 -6.02
CA ALA A 2 19.73 -28.10 -4.76
C ALA A 2 18.64 -27.90 -3.69
N PRO A 3 18.78 -28.45 -2.47
CA PRO A 3 17.85 -28.10 -1.39
C PRO A 3 17.94 -26.59 -1.15
N ASP A 4 16.80 -25.91 -1.10
CA ASP A 4 16.73 -24.51 -0.67
C ASP A 4 17.25 -24.45 0.77
N GLY A 5 18.51 -24.02 0.92
CA GLY A 5 19.07 -23.76 2.24
C GLY A 5 18.38 -22.55 2.89
N PRO A 6 18.42 -22.43 4.22
CA PRO A 6 17.91 -21.25 4.91
C PRO A 6 18.60 -19.97 4.39
N PRO A 7 17.92 -18.82 4.42
CA PRO A 7 18.49 -17.55 3.96
C PRO A 7 19.81 -17.25 4.70
N ASN A 8 20.81 -16.75 3.96
CA ASN A 8 22.17 -16.50 4.47
C ASN A 8 22.25 -15.34 5.49
N GLY A 9 21.19 -14.57 5.67
CA GLY A 9 21.13 -13.47 6.62
C GLY A 9 19.69 -13.10 6.98
N SER A 10 19.54 -12.41 8.11
CA SER A 10 18.28 -11.87 8.62
C SER A 10 18.52 -10.46 9.15
N ASP A 11 17.45 -9.66 9.19
CA ASP A 11 17.46 -8.32 9.77
C ASP A 11 16.30 -8.20 10.76
N THR A 12 16.62 -7.76 11.98
CA THR A 12 15.65 -7.50 13.04
C THR A 12 15.70 -6.03 13.38
N SER A 13 14.57 -5.31 13.22
CA SER A 13 14.49 -3.89 13.57
C SER A 13 13.50 -3.64 14.71
N PHE A 14 13.94 -2.97 15.76
CA PHE A 14 13.10 -2.51 16.87
C PHE A 14 13.40 -1.04 17.24
N VAL A 15 12.64 -0.46 18.15
CA VAL A 15 12.82 0.93 18.61
C VAL A 15 13.09 0.92 20.11
N VAL A 16 14.23 1.47 20.52
CA VAL A 16 14.63 1.60 21.93
C VAL A 16 14.20 2.96 22.46
N ASP A 17 13.75 3.01 23.72
CA ASP A 17 13.21 4.21 24.36
C ASP A 17 12.09 4.88 23.56
N ALA A 18 11.30 4.06 22.85
CA ALA A 18 10.14 4.53 22.13
C ALA A 18 9.22 5.28 23.11
N ASP A 19 9.12 6.60 22.96
CA ASP A 19 8.01 7.32 23.55
C ASP A 19 6.75 6.88 22.81
N HIS A 20 6.07 5.89 23.37
CA HIS A 20 4.79 5.39 22.87
C HIS A 20 3.73 6.50 22.83
N GLN A 21 3.95 7.62 23.53
CA GLN A 21 3.13 8.80 23.43
C GLN A 21 3.55 9.74 22.30
N ILE A 22 4.63 9.60 21.55
CA ILE A 22 4.95 10.53 20.44
C ILE A 22 5.44 9.73 19.24
N LEU A 23 4.54 9.03 18.53
CA LEU A 23 4.86 8.29 17.30
C LEU A 23 6.15 7.42 17.40
N GLY A 24 6.49 6.94 18.60
CA GLY A 24 7.73 6.21 18.84
C GLY A 24 8.99 7.03 18.60
N THR A 25 9.06 8.28 19.07
CA THR A 25 10.35 8.98 19.21
C THR A 25 11.20 8.15 20.16
N GLY A 26 12.13 7.41 19.59
CA GLY A 26 13.07 6.50 20.25
C GLY A 26 14.09 6.10 19.20
N ALA A 27 15.24 5.58 19.63
CA ALA A 27 16.26 5.17 18.70
C ALA A 27 15.82 3.91 17.96
N ALA A 28 15.58 3.99 16.66
CA ALA A 28 15.44 2.79 15.86
C ALA A 28 16.78 2.04 15.83
N VAL A 29 16.73 0.77 16.20
CA VAL A 29 17.84 -0.17 16.20
C VAL A 29 17.51 -1.25 15.18
N SER A 30 18.21 -1.22 14.04
CA SER A 30 18.21 -2.33 13.10
C SER A 30 19.44 -3.17 13.36
N ILE A 31 19.25 -4.48 13.39
CA ILE A 31 20.32 -5.43 13.60
C ILE A 31 20.31 -6.45 12.47
N CYS A 32 21.30 -6.31 11.59
CA CYS A 32 21.55 -7.28 10.54
C CYS A 32 22.53 -8.32 11.06
N TYR A 33 22.20 -9.60 10.84
CA TYR A 33 23.07 -10.73 11.12
C TYR A 33 23.24 -11.57 9.87
N ASP A 34 24.48 -11.98 9.62
CA ASP A 34 24.84 -12.94 8.58
C ASP A 34 25.20 -14.27 9.23
N ARG A 35 24.84 -15.40 8.61
CA ARG A 35 25.29 -16.70 9.08
C ARG A 35 26.81 -16.78 9.06
N ASN A 36 27.38 -17.35 10.11
CA ASN A 36 28.80 -17.70 10.10
C ASN A 36 29.01 -18.92 9.19
N LEU A 37 29.53 -18.68 8.00
CA LEU A 37 29.78 -19.73 7.00
C LEU A 37 30.98 -20.62 7.36
N ASP A 38 31.90 -20.12 8.19
CA ASP A 38 33.08 -20.86 8.62
C ASP A 38 32.77 -21.85 9.75
N PHE A 39 31.71 -21.59 10.53
CA PHE A 39 31.31 -22.39 11.69
C PHE A 39 29.80 -22.64 11.70
N ALA A 40 29.36 -23.65 10.93
CA ALA A 40 27.95 -23.98 10.77
C ALA A 40 27.22 -24.24 12.10
N GLU A 41 27.87 -24.88 13.08
CA GLU A 41 27.29 -25.28 14.38
C GLU A 41 27.49 -24.23 15.50
N CYS A 42 27.75 -22.96 15.17
CA CYS A 42 27.89 -21.94 16.20
C CYS A 42 26.53 -21.61 16.86
N PRO A 43 26.52 -21.16 18.13
CA PRO A 43 25.28 -20.79 18.83
C PRO A 43 24.46 -19.74 18.08
N GLU A 44 25.10 -18.81 17.38
CA GLU A 44 24.45 -17.76 16.60
C GLU A 44 23.68 -18.32 15.40
N ASN A 45 24.28 -19.26 14.65
CA ASN A 45 23.59 -19.96 13.57
C ASN A 45 22.46 -20.84 14.12
N THR A 46 22.68 -21.50 15.26
CA THR A 46 21.67 -22.34 15.92
C THR A 46 20.45 -21.51 16.33
N ALA A 47 20.67 -20.29 16.83
CA ALA A 47 19.59 -19.39 17.20
C ALA A 47 18.89 -18.77 15.97
N LEU A 48 19.56 -18.66 14.82
CA LEU A 48 18.92 -18.34 13.52
C LEU A 48 18.15 -19.53 12.92
N ASP A 49 18.45 -20.75 13.34
CA ASP A 49 17.80 -22.00 12.92
C ASP A 49 16.56 -22.35 13.77
N ASP A 50 16.36 -21.68 14.91
CA ASP A 50 15.22 -21.94 15.80
C ASP A 50 13.91 -21.46 15.16
N GLU A 51 12.93 -22.35 15.01
CA GLU A 51 11.74 -22.16 14.15
C GLU A 51 10.86 -20.97 14.59
N ASP A 52 10.95 -20.56 15.85
CA ASP A 52 10.15 -19.47 16.39
C ASP A 52 10.69 -18.08 16.04
N GLY A 53 11.93 -17.96 15.56
CA GLY A 53 12.56 -16.70 15.10
C GLY A 53 12.72 -15.60 16.17
N ASN A 54 12.09 -15.74 17.33
CA ASN A 54 12.02 -14.72 18.38
C ASN A 54 13.14 -14.85 19.42
N GLY A 55 13.79 -16.01 19.52
CA GLY A 55 14.83 -16.27 20.53
C GLY A 55 16.01 -15.30 20.43
N LEU A 56 16.42 -14.94 19.21
CA LEU A 56 17.53 -14.01 18.98
C LEU A 56 17.16 -12.55 19.25
N GLU A 57 15.91 -12.17 18.98
CA GLU A 57 15.43 -10.81 19.20
C GLU A 57 15.40 -10.48 20.70
N ASP A 58 14.82 -11.37 21.53
CA ASP A 58 14.75 -11.18 22.97
C ASP A 58 16.14 -11.21 23.63
N ASP A 59 17.01 -12.16 23.27
CA ASP A 59 18.36 -12.29 23.84
C ASP A 59 19.24 -11.07 23.47
N VAL A 60 19.10 -10.56 22.25
CA VAL A 60 19.84 -9.36 21.82
C VAL A 60 19.27 -8.10 22.47
N ILE A 61 17.95 -7.95 22.56
CA ILE A 61 17.33 -6.84 23.29
C ILE A 61 17.79 -6.84 24.75
N GLU A 62 17.83 -8.00 25.41
CA GLU A 62 18.28 -8.14 26.79
C GLU A 62 19.78 -7.80 26.94
N ARG A 63 20.65 -8.34 26.09
CA ARG A 63 22.09 -8.03 26.10
C ARG A 63 22.40 -6.56 25.80
N LEU A 64 21.66 -5.95 24.87
CA LEU A 64 21.76 -4.52 24.56
C LEU A 64 21.31 -3.67 25.77
N ARG A 65 20.24 -4.06 26.47
CA ARG A 65 19.82 -3.39 27.71
C ARG A 65 20.86 -3.51 28.82
N GLU A 66 21.53 -4.65 28.95
CA GLU A 66 22.50 -4.92 30.01
C GLU A 66 23.87 -4.27 29.79
N HIS A 67 24.38 -4.22 28.55
CA HIS A 67 25.83 -4.06 28.35
C HIS A 67 26.32 -2.64 28.03
N THR A 68 25.55 -1.68 27.48
CA THR A 68 26.20 -0.39 27.11
C THR A 68 25.32 0.83 26.82
N ILE A 69 23.99 0.78 26.89
CA ILE A 69 23.23 1.78 26.10
C ILE A 69 22.46 2.83 26.92
N HIS A 70 22.41 2.71 28.25
CA HIS A 70 21.67 3.65 29.10
C HIS A 70 22.23 5.11 29.12
N PRO A 71 23.55 5.38 28.94
CA PRO A 71 24.05 6.76 28.84
C PRO A 71 24.15 7.31 27.41
N LEU A 72 24.30 6.45 26.38
CA LEU A 72 24.51 6.86 24.98
C LEU A 72 23.19 7.05 24.21
N LEU A 73 22.13 6.31 24.54
CA LEU A 73 20.81 6.47 23.90
C LEU A 73 20.09 7.77 24.26
N CYS A 74 20.37 8.34 25.44
CA CYS A 74 19.83 9.66 25.81
C CYS A 74 20.25 10.79 24.86
N LEU A 75 21.22 10.54 23.95
CA LEU A 75 21.75 11.51 23.01
C LEU A 75 21.57 11.12 21.54
N LEU A 76 21.11 9.90 21.23
CA LEU A 76 21.09 9.35 19.87
C LEU A 76 19.66 9.05 19.43
N SER A 77 19.25 9.61 18.30
CA SER A 77 17.86 9.56 17.82
C SER A 77 17.55 8.38 16.88
N ALA A 78 18.56 7.59 16.52
CA ALA A 78 18.51 6.20 16.03
C ALA A 78 19.93 5.70 15.76
N ALA A 79 20.15 4.39 15.78
CA ALA A 79 21.44 3.78 15.50
C ALA A 79 21.25 2.44 14.80
N SER A 80 21.81 2.30 13.59
CA SER A 80 21.88 1.01 12.91
C SER A 80 23.12 0.28 13.37
N TYR A 81 22.99 -0.96 13.88
CA TYR A 81 24.14 -1.76 14.28
C TYR A 81 24.23 -2.98 13.37
N ARG A 82 25.35 -3.14 12.66
CA ARG A 82 25.65 -4.35 11.91
C ARG A 82 26.57 -5.23 12.75
N PHE A 83 26.10 -6.40 13.17
CA PHE A 83 26.96 -7.37 13.86
C PHE A 83 27.30 -8.48 12.87
N SER A 84 28.58 -8.56 12.50
CA SER A 84 29.11 -9.74 11.84
C SER A 84 29.55 -10.71 12.92
N THR A 85 28.99 -11.92 12.94
CA THR A 85 29.36 -12.97 13.90
C THR A 85 30.69 -13.61 13.51
N ALA A 86 31.76 -12.82 13.47
CA ALA A 86 33.13 -13.32 13.43
C ALA A 86 33.66 -13.35 14.87
N TYR A 87 33.86 -14.57 15.40
CA TYR A 87 34.42 -14.78 16.73
C TYR A 87 35.76 -14.04 16.83
N SER A 88 35.82 -13.06 17.75
CA SER A 88 36.99 -12.23 18.10
C SER A 88 37.43 -11.13 17.11
N GLN A 89 36.60 -10.10 16.92
CA GLN A 89 36.96 -8.66 17.01
C GLN A 89 35.86 -7.83 16.32
N SER A 90 34.87 -7.40 17.10
CA SER A 90 33.96 -6.34 16.69
C SER A 90 34.69 -4.99 16.75
N ARG A 91 35.06 -4.49 15.57
CA ARG A 91 35.37 -3.08 15.26
C ARG A 91 34.93 -2.97 13.80
N ASP A 92 33.72 -2.55 13.47
CA ASP A 92 33.28 -1.17 13.59
C ASP A 92 31.74 -1.15 13.65
N ALA A 93 31.18 -0.56 14.71
CA ALA A 93 29.80 -0.11 14.69
C ALA A 93 29.81 1.29 14.09
N GLU A 94 29.40 1.41 12.82
CA GLU A 94 29.11 2.73 12.25
C GLU A 94 27.78 3.22 12.83
N ALA A 95 27.85 3.91 13.97
CA ALA A 95 26.73 4.69 14.44
C ALA A 95 26.50 5.85 13.45
N SER A 96 25.42 5.78 12.67
CA SER A 96 24.97 6.96 11.94
C SER A 96 24.16 7.83 12.90
N ASP A 97 24.73 8.94 13.34
CA ASP A 97 24.02 9.94 14.14
C ASP A 97 22.91 10.58 13.29
N GLY A 98 21.65 10.20 13.56
CA GLY A 98 20.49 10.88 13.00
C GLY A 98 19.19 10.17 13.38
N PRO A 99 18.06 10.89 13.51
CA PRO A 99 16.79 10.25 13.77
C PRO A 99 16.46 9.31 12.60
N PHE A 100 15.92 8.12 12.88
CA PHE A 100 15.41 7.22 11.83
C PHE A 100 14.08 7.75 11.27
N TYR A 101 14.14 8.94 10.70
CA TYR A 101 13.18 9.43 9.73
C TYR A 101 13.92 9.40 8.40
N PRO A 102 13.81 8.29 7.63
CA PRO A 102 14.47 8.22 6.34
C PRO A 102 13.98 9.39 5.48
N ASP A 103 14.88 10.33 5.20
CA ASP A 103 14.72 11.44 4.27
C ASP A 103 13.69 12.52 4.63
N ALA A 104 13.81 13.12 5.82
CA ALA A 104 13.15 14.40 6.10
C ALA A 104 13.65 15.48 5.12
N ARG A 105 12.73 16.18 4.45
CA ARG A 105 13.05 17.13 3.37
C ARG A 105 12.34 18.46 3.54
N VAL A 106 12.93 19.52 3.03
CA VAL A 106 12.26 20.82 2.96
C VAL A 106 11.11 20.72 1.95
N LEU A 107 9.90 21.04 2.40
CA LEU A 107 8.73 21.10 1.54
C LEU A 107 8.90 22.25 0.55
N PRO A 108 8.70 22.05 -0.78
CA PRO A 108 8.72 23.13 -1.74
C PRO A 108 7.67 24.19 -1.40
N ALA A 109 8.00 25.47 -1.56
CA ALA A 109 7.07 26.58 -1.32
C ALA A 109 5.78 26.53 -2.17
N SER A 110 5.78 25.75 -3.25
CA SER A 110 4.61 25.50 -4.09
C SER A 110 3.55 24.58 -3.46
N VAL A 111 3.89 23.87 -2.38
CA VAL A 111 2.94 23.02 -1.64
C VAL A 111 2.26 23.85 -0.56
N SER A 112 1.05 24.34 -0.84
CA SER A 112 0.26 25.12 0.09
C SER A 112 -0.74 24.23 0.83
N LEU A 113 -0.24 23.46 1.80
CA LEU A 113 -1.07 22.67 2.72
C LEU A 113 -0.77 23.11 4.17
N PRO A 114 -1.78 23.19 5.04
CA PRO A 114 -1.58 23.38 6.47
C PRO A 114 -0.61 22.35 7.07
N SER A 115 0.27 22.81 7.94
CA SER A 115 1.26 21.95 8.62
C SER A 115 0.75 21.50 9.99
N VAL A 116 1.00 20.23 10.33
CA VAL A 116 0.80 19.66 11.65
C VAL A 116 2.14 19.17 12.17
N PHE A 117 2.49 19.53 13.41
CA PHE A 117 3.74 19.09 14.02
C PHE A 117 3.68 17.61 14.41
N LEU A 118 4.76 16.89 14.15
CA LEU A 118 4.91 15.47 14.47
C LEU A 118 4.68 15.21 15.98
N SER A 119 5.21 16.08 16.84
CA SER A 119 5.00 16.02 18.30
C SER A 119 3.54 16.19 18.76
N SER A 120 2.65 16.64 17.87
CA SER A 120 1.21 16.75 18.14
C SER A 120 0.42 15.48 17.82
N LEU A 121 1.07 14.47 17.23
CA LEU A 121 0.45 13.22 16.83
C LEU A 121 0.74 12.09 17.83
N ARG A 122 -0.19 11.15 17.95
CA ARG A 122 -0.13 9.98 18.83
C ARG A 122 -0.37 8.73 18.00
N ALA A 123 0.62 7.84 17.86
CA ALA A 123 0.40 6.57 17.18
C ALA A 123 -0.58 5.72 17.99
N THR A 124 -1.63 5.22 17.33
CA THR A 124 -2.55 4.26 17.95
C THR A 124 -2.35 2.86 17.40
N HIS A 125 -2.02 2.75 16.11
CA HIS A 125 -1.89 1.46 15.45
C HIS A 125 -1.04 1.57 14.20
N ARG A 126 -0.23 0.54 13.92
CA ARG A 126 0.56 0.41 12.69
C ARG A 126 -0.09 -0.63 11.79
N LEU A 127 -0.33 -0.29 10.52
CA LEU A 127 -0.87 -1.25 9.57
C LEU A 127 0.18 -2.31 9.20
N ARG A 128 -0.16 -3.58 9.41
CA ARG A 128 0.75 -4.73 9.24
C ARG A 128 1.41 -4.76 7.85
N ASP A 129 0.63 -4.53 6.80
CA ASP A 129 1.10 -4.66 5.41
C ASP A 129 1.65 -3.36 4.81
N SER A 130 1.77 -2.30 5.61
CA SER A 130 2.21 -0.98 5.16
C SER A 130 2.88 -0.24 6.31
N PRO A 131 4.18 -0.52 6.60
CA PRO A 131 4.87 0.00 7.78
C PRO A 131 5.02 1.53 7.82
N HIS A 132 4.78 2.19 6.68
CA HIS A 132 4.78 3.64 6.50
C HIS A 132 3.38 4.27 6.63
N ILE A 133 2.35 3.48 6.92
CA ILE A 133 0.99 3.98 7.16
C ILE A 133 0.64 3.70 8.63
N LEU A 134 0.40 4.78 9.36
CA LEU A 134 0.08 4.77 10.79
C LEU A 134 -1.32 5.32 11.01
N LEU A 135 -2.09 4.68 11.88
CA LEU A 135 -3.25 5.31 12.51
C LEU A 135 -2.75 6.18 13.65
N VAL A 136 -3.15 7.44 13.64
CA VAL A 136 -2.73 8.43 14.63
C VAL A 136 -3.92 9.19 15.16
N LYS A 137 -3.83 9.66 16.40
CA LYS A 137 -4.74 10.67 16.96
C LYS A 137 -4.03 12.02 17.02
N THR A 138 -4.75 13.09 16.71
CA THR A 138 -4.19 14.45 16.91
C THR A 138 -4.50 14.93 18.33
N LYS A 139 -3.58 15.71 18.92
CA LYS A 139 -3.83 16.36 20.22
C LYS A 139 -4.98 17.37 20.21
N ILE A 140 -5.34 17.90 19.05
CA ILE A 140 -6.23 19.05 18.93
C ILE A 140 -7.69 18.61 19.00
N ASP A 141 -8.05 17.56 18.27
CA ASP A 141 -9.44 17.10 18.10
C ASP A 141 -9.69 15.68 18.65
N ASP A 142 -8.64 14.93 19.02
CA ASP A 142 -8.69 13.48 19.31
C ASP A 142 -9.25 12.63 18.15
N ASP A 143 -9.33 13.20 16.95
CA ASP A 143 -9.79 12.48 15.76
C ASP A 143 -8.72 11.49 15.31
N VAL A 144 -9.19 10.31 14.91
CA VAL A 144 -8.34 9.31 14.27
C VAL A 144 -8.07 9.75 12.84
N ARG A 145 -6.81 9.76 12.45
CA ARG A 145 -6.30 10.12 11.12
C ARG A 145 -5.33 9.04 10.63
N VAL A 146 -5.04 9.06 9.34
CA VAL A 146 -4.07 8.15 8.71
C VAL A 146 -2.83 8.95 8.31
N LEU A 147 -1.73 8.74 9.01
CA LEU A 147 -0.43 9.29 8.65
C LEU A 147 0.27 8.38 7.64
N LYS A 148 0.49 8.91 6.42
CA LYS A 148 1.35 8.30 5.40
C LYS A 148 2.72 8.94 5.48
N MET A 149 3.73 8.19 5.92
CA MET A 149 5.09 8.67 6.12
C MET A 149 5.93 8.59 4.83
N CYS A 150 6.94 9.47 4.73
CA CYS A 150 7.99 9.37 3.73
C CYS A 150 8.73 8.04 3.83
N GLN A 151 9.01 7.43 2.68
CA GLN A 151 9.96 6.32 2.55
C GLN A 151 11.09 6.73 1.61
N ASN A 152 12.29 6.17 1.83
CA ASN A 152 13.44 6.12 0.92
C ASN A 152 13.46 7.24 -0.13
N GLY A 153 13.88 8.43 0.30
CA GLY A 153 14.09 9.61 -0.54
C GLY A 153 12.95 10.61 -0.57
N GLY A 154 11.78 10.32 0.02
CA GLY A 154 10.66 11.27 0.27
C GLY A 154 10.04 11.97 -0.95
N SER A 155 10.64 11.85 -2.14
CA SER A 155 10.36 12.69 -3.30
C SER A 155 8.99 12.41 -3.91
N HIS A 156 8.52 11.15 -3.87
CA HIS A 156 7.19 10.76 -4.33
C HIS A 156 6.09 11.39 -3.48
N LEU A 157 6.26 11.39 -2.16
CA LEU A 157 5.25 11.92 -1.25
C LEU A 157 5.19 13.45 -1.29
N ILE A 158 6.31 14.14 -1.52
CA ILE A 158 6.32 15.58 -1.78
C ILE A 158 5.58 15.92 -3.09
N LYS A 159 5.81 15.15 -4.16
CA LYS A 159 5.08 15.31 -5.42
C LYS A 159 3.58 15.07 -5.23
N GLU A 160 3.22 14.06 -4.44
CA GLU A 160 1.84 13.78 -4.04
C GLU A 160 1.24 14.94 -3.25
N ALA A 161 1.93 15.47 -2.24
CA ALA A 161 1.51 16.63 -1.46
C ALA A 161 1.22 17.84 -2.35
N GLY A 162 2.15 18.15 -3.26
CA GLY A 162 1.97 19.24 -4.22
C GLY A 162 0.82 19.00 -5.19
N PHE A 163 0.60 17.76 -5.62
CA PHE A 163 -0.56 17.40 -6.43
C PHE A 163 -1.87 17.61 -5.67
N MET A 164 -1.97 17.08 -4.44
CA MET A 164 -3.16 17.20 -3.59
C MET A 164 -3.48 18.66 -3.25
N ALA A 165 -2.46 19.50 -3.05
CA ALA A 165 -2.63 20.94 -2.78
C ALA A 165 -3.27 21.71 -3.94
N ARG A 166 -3.16 21.21 -5.19
CA ARG A 166 -3.72 21.86 -6.38
C ARG A 166 -5.12 21.39 -6.73
N LEU A 167 -5.56 20.27 -6.16
CA LEU A 167 -6.87 19.71 -6.48
C LEU A 167 -7.99 20.52 -5.80
N PRO A 168 -9.09 20.80 -6.50
CA PRO A 168 -10.26 21.38 -5.87
C PRO A 168 -10.87 20.43 -4.84
N GLU A 169 -11.72 20.99 -3.98
CA GLU A 169 -12.48 20.20 -3.03
C GLU A 169 -13.40 19.22 -3.76
N THR A 170 -13.47 17.99 -3.24
CA THR A 170 -14.27 16.92 -3.84
C THR A 170 -14.59 15.85 -2.80
N ASP A 171 -15.77 15.27 -2.90
CA ASP A 171 -16.20 14.15 -2.06
C ASP A 171 -15.67 12.80 -2.56
N PHE A 172 -15.07 12.78 -3.75
CA PHE A 172 -14.60 11.58 -4.42
C PHE A 172 -13.25 11.06 -3.94
N LEU A 173 -12.43 11.91 -3.33
CA LEU A 173 -11.05 11.58 -2.97
C LEU A 173 -10.85 11.56 -1.47
N VAL A 174 -10.00 10.65 -1.01
CA VAL A 174 -9.40 10.77 0.31
C VAL A 174 -8.39 11.90 0.26
N ARG A 175 -8.68 12.99 0.96
CA ARG A 175 -7.80 14.17 0.97
C ARG A 175 -6.68 13.98 1.99
N SER A 176 -5.56 14.62 1.69
CA SER A 176 -4.47 14.88 2.62
C SER A 176 -4.58 16.34 3.06
N PRO A 177 -5.46 16.68 4.03
CA PRO A 177 -5.66 18.08 4.41
C PRO A 177 -4.42 18.72 5.03
N HIS A 178 -3.47 17.92 5.55
CA HIS A 178 -2.28 18.44 6.21
C HIS A 178 -1.01 17.74 5.75
N VAL A 179 0.09 18.49 5.77
CA VAL A 179 1.44 17.94 5.78
C VAL A 179 1.91 17.79 7.22
N VAL A 180 2.66 16.73 7.49
CA VAL A 180 3.28 16.51 8.80
C VAL A 180 4.72 16.96 8.72
N VAL A 181 5.10 17.85 9.64
CA VAL A 181 6.46 18.40 9.77
C VAL A 181 6.99 18.20 11.18
N ASP A 182 8.30 18.18 11.37
CA ASP A 182 8.89 18.24 12.71
C ASP A 182 9.05 19.69 13.20
N GLU A 183 9.63 19.84 14.40
CA GLU A 183 9.90 21.12 15.04
C GLU A 183 10.90 21.99 14.25
N THR A 184 11.71 21.37 13.39
CA THR A 184 12.64 22.07 12.49
C THR A 184 11.98 22.49 11.17
N GLY A 185 10.73 22.07 10.93
CA GLY A 185 9.96 22.35 9.73
C GLY A 185 10.24 21.38 8.57
N LEU A 186 10.95 20.27 8.81
CA LEU A 186 11.18 19.26 7.77
C LEU A 186 9.95 18.37 7.61
N PHE A 187 9.67 17.99 6.37
CA PHE A 187 8.52 17.18 5.98
C PHE A 187 8.72 15.69 6.28
N HIS A 188 7.74 15.10 6.96
CA HIS A 188 7.72 13.68 7.36
C HIS A 188 6.61 12.86 6.71
N GLY A 189 5.51 13.50 6.27
CA GLY A 189 4.39 12.74 5.75
C GLY A 189 3.14 13.55 5.41
N LEU A 190 2.11 12.84 4.97
CA LEU A 190 0.77 13.37 4.73
C LEU A 190 -0.20 12.82 5.76
N LEU A 191 -0.98 13.71 6.36
CA LEU A 191 -2.06 13.32 7.26
C LEU A 191 -3.38 13.30 6.49
N ASN A 192 -4.00 12.14 6.43
CA ASN A 192 -5.24 11.89 5.71
C ASN A 192 -6.40 11.65 6.69
N ASP A 193 -7.62 11.86 6.21
CA ASP A 193 -8.81 11.48 6.95
C ASP A 193 -8.88 9.95 7.10
N PHE A 194 -9.21 9.49 8.31
CA PHE A 194 -9.45 8.08 8.55
C PHE A 194 -10.82 7.69 8.02
N HIS A 195 -10.87 6.59 7.27
CA HIS A 195 -12.12 6.00 6.82
C HIS A 195 -12.42 4.72 7.60
N PRO A 196 -13.47 4.69 8.46
CA PRO A 196 -13.69 3.58 9.38
C PRO A 196 -14.01 2.26 8.69
N ALA A 197 -14.62 2.31 7.51
CA ALA A 197 -14.97 1.10 6.78
C ALA A 197 -13.78 0.44 6.02
N SER A 198 -12.55 0.98 6.14
CA SER A 198 -11.32 0.45 5.53
C SER A 198 -11.25 0.58 3.99
N SER A 199 -10.52 -0.28 3.27
CA SER A 199 -10.51 -0.35 1.80
C SER A 199 -11.57 -1.31 1.27
N LEU A 200 -11.99 -1.15 0.00
CA LEU A 200 -12.89 -2.14 -0.61
C LEU A 200 -12.26 -3.52 -0.61
N ARG A 201 -10.95 -3.58 -0.88
CA ARG A 201 -10.17 -4.82 -0.85
C ARG A 201 -10.29 -5.53 0.49
N ILE A 202 -9.99 -4.82 1.58
CA ILE A 202 -10.09 -5.38 2.94
C ILE A 202 -11.53 -5.80 3.24
N MET A 203 -12.53 -5.00 2.84
CA MET A 203 -13.93 -5.36 3.03
C MET A 203 -14.28 -6.67 2.31
N THR A 204 -13.90 -6.82 1.04
CA THR A 204 -14.16 -8.04 0.28
C THR A 204 -13.39 -9.25 0.81
N GLU A 205 -12.15 -9.06 1.27
CA GLU A 205 -11.35 -10.12 1.92
C GLU A 205 -11.99 -10.56 3.24
N LEU A 206 -12.59 -9.65 4.01
CA LEU A 206 -13.32 -9.98 5.24
C LEU A 206 -14.65 -10.69 4.97
N LEU A 207 -15.36 -10.32 3.91
CA LEU A 207 -16.61 -10.97 3.51
C LEU A 207 -16.35 -12.37 2.93
N HIS A 208 -15.22 -12.55 2.23
CA HIS A 208 -14.85 -13.78 1.54
C HIS A 208 -13.39 -14.19 1.83
N PRO A 209 -13.07 -14.61 3.06
CA PRO A 209 -11.68 -14.89 3.47
C PRO A 209 -11.01 -16.02 2.68
N ASN A 210 -11.79 -16.86 2.02
CA ASN A 210 -11.31 -17.98 1.20
C ASN A 210 -11.38 -17.72 -0.31
N ALA A 211 -11.84 -16.54 -0.74
CA ALA A 211 -11.88 -16.21 -2.16
C ALA A 211 -10.48 -15.83 -2.63
N VAL A 212 -9.85 -16.73 -3.40
CA VAL A 212 -8.67 -16.41 -4.21
C VAL A 212 -9.13 -16.36 -5.67
N PRO A 213 -9.40 -15.17 -6.22
CA PRO A 213 -9.82 -15.03 -7.60
C PRO A 213 -8.57 -15.03 -8.49
N SER A 214 -8.32 -16.16 -9.13
CA SER A 214 -7.35 -16.24 -10.21
C SER A 214 -7.98 -15.76 -11.51
N LEU A 215 -7.35 -14.80 -12.20
CA LEU A 215 -7.69 -14.45 -13.58
C LEU A 215 -6.93 -15.42 -14.49
N LEU A 216 -7.67 -16.33 -15.13
CA LEU A 216 -7.09 -17.39 -15.96
C LEU A 216 -6.62 -16.85 -17.34
N PRO A 217 -5.62 -17.48 -17.98
CA PRO A 217 -5.19 -17.15 -19.31
C PRO A 217 -6.23 -17.59 -20.35
N PRO A 218 -6.30 -16.93 -21.52
CA PRO A 218 -7.26 -17.26 -22.57
C PRO A 218 -7.00 -18.62 -23.28
N SER A 219 -5.87 -19.30 -23.04
CA SER A 219 -5.41 -20.42 -23.88
C SER A 219 -5.27 -21.79 -23.18
N SER A 220 -5.69 -21.96 -21.92
CA SER A 220 -5.69 -23.30 -21.31
C SER A 220 -6.97 -24.05 -21.68
N ASP A 221 -6.84 -25.18 -22.37
CA ASP A 221 -7.93 -26.05 -22.82
C ASP A 221 -9.11 -26.13 -21.81
N ASP A 222 -10.27 -25.70 -22.30
CA ASP A 222 -11.47 -25.24 -21.57
C ASP A 222 -12.30 -26.37 -20.93
N ARG A 223 -11.67 -27.43 -20.43
CA ARG A 223 -12.38 -28.59 -19.86
C ARG A 223 -12.21 -28.65 -18.35
N GLY A 224 -12.83 -27.70 -17.66
CA GLY A 224 -13.33 -27.96 -16.30
C GLY A 224 -12.70 -27.18 -15.14
N ARG A 225 -12.13 -25.99 -15.35
CA ARG A 225 -11.64 -25.16 -14.23
C ARG A 225 -12.24 -23.76 -14.21
N GLY A 226 -12.93 -23.47 -13.11
CA GLY A 226 -13.16 -22.12 -12.62
C GLY A 226 -14.47 -21.46 -13.06
N SER A 227 -15.63 -22.05 -12.78
CA SER A 227 -16.83 -21.23 -12.65
C SER A 227 -16.86 -20.66 -11.24
N LEU A 228 -17.13 -19.37 -11.07
CA LEU A 228 -17.56 -18.81 -9.78
C LEU A 228 -19.01 -19.23 -9.45
N ALA A 229 -19.62 -20.12 -10.24
CA ALA A 229 -20.90 -20.75 -9.91
C ALA A 229 -20.83 -21.39 -8.51
N GLY A 230 -21.63 -20.84 -7.59
CA GLY A 230 -21.66 -21.22 -6.18
C GLY A 230 -21.04 -20.21 -5.22
N VAL A 231 -20.28 -19.21 -5.69
CA VAL A 231 -19.87 -18.08 -4.85
C VAL A 231 -21.05 -17.13 -4.71
N SER A 232 -21.77 -17.26 -3.60
CA SER A 232 -22.83 -16.32 -3.25
C SER A 232 -22.23 -14.96 -2.99
N THR A 233 -22.70 -13.96 -3.72
CA THR A 233 -22.39 -12.57 -3.42
C THR A 233 -23.19 -12.12 -2.19
N SER A 234 -22.55 -11.34 -1.31
CA SER A 234 -23.14 -10.89 -0.04
C SER A 234 -23.72 -9.47 -0.13
N ILE A 235 -23.21 -8.68 -1.06
CA ILE A 235 -23.57 -7.28 -1.27
C ILE A 235 -24.63 -7.21 -2.36
N THR A 236 -25.75 -6.56 -2.04
CA THR A 236 -26.84 -6.38 -3.00
C THR A 236 -26.37 -5.64 -4.26
N TRP A 237 -26.96 -5.98 -5.40
CA TRP A 237 -26.58 -5.39 -6.68
C TRP A 237 -26.73 -3.87 -6.72
N GLY A 238 -27.78 -3.32 -6.11
CA GLY A 238 -27.98 -1.85 -6.04
C GLY A 238 -26.82 -1.13 -5.34
N VAL A 239 -26.30 -1.68 -4.24
CA VAL A 239 -25.12 -1.12 -3.55
C VAL A 239 -23.88 -1.20 -4.44
N LYS A 240 -23.65 -2.33 -5.12
CA LYS A 240 -22.53 -2.49 -6.07
C LYS A 240 -22.60 -1.48 -7.21
N LEU A 241 -23.79 -1.23 -7.73
CA LEU A 241 -23.98 -0.31 -8.84
C LEU A 241 -23.80 1.16 -8.41
N ALA A 242 -24.30 1.55 -7.24
CA ALA A 242 -24.02 2.87 -6.66
C ALA A 242 -22.51 3.08 -6.50
N TRP A 243 -21.82 2.08 -5.95
CA TRP A 243 -20.37 2.05 -5.80
C TRP A 243 -19.61 2.15 -7.12
N ALA A 244 -20.00 1.39 -8.14
CA ALA A 244 -19.43 1.45 -9.47
C ALA A 244 -19.58 2.86 -10.08
N THR A 245 -20.77 3.44 -9.92
CA THR A 245 -21.11 4.78 -10.44
C THR A 245 -20.27 5.87 -9.77
N GLU A 246 -20.11 5.83 -8.44
CA GLU A 246 -19.26 6.77 -7.70
C GLU A 246 -17.78 6.67 -8.08
N ILE A 247 -17.25 5.46 -8.26
CA ILE A 247 -15.88 5.27 -8.76
C ILE A 247 -15.75 5.91 -10.14
N ALA A 248 -16.63 5.58 -11.08
CA ALA A 248 -16.54 6.11 -12.43
C ALA A 248 -16.62 7.65 -12.44
N ALA A 249 -17.51 8.23 -11.62
CA ALA A 249 -17.59 9.69 -11.43
C ALA A 249 -16.27 10.28 -10.91
N ALA A 250 -15.63 9.63 -9.93
CA ALA A 250 -14.35 10.04 -9.38
C ALA A 250 -13.23 9.99 -10.43
N VAL A 251 -13.19 8.96 -11.30
CA VAL A 251 -12.21 8.87 -12.39
C VAL A 251 -12.45 9.96 -13.43
N VAL A 252 -13.70 10.19 -13.84
CA VAL A 252 -14.06 11.28 -14.76
C VAL A 252 -13.60 12.63 -14.20
N TRP A 253 -13.84 12.86 -12.90
CA TRP A 253 -13.38 14.08 -12.23
C TRP A 253 -11.85 14.20 -12.26
N LEU A 254 -11.12 13.15 -11.91
CA LEU A 254 -9.65 13.16 -11.89
C LEU A 254 -9.04 13.43 -13.27
N GLN A 255 -9.56 12.78 -14.32
CA GLN A 255 -9.07 12.96 -15.68
C GLN A 255 -9.25 14.38 -16.20
N ARG A 256 -10.34 15.07 -15.80
CA ARG A 256 -10.55 16.48 -16.14
C ARG A 256 -9.46 17.41 -15.56
N TRP A 257 -8.87 17.06 -14.43
CA TRP A 257 -7.89 17.90 -13.74
C TRP A 257 -6.43 17.54 -14.04
N HIS A 258 -6.14 16.31 -14.45
CA HIS A 258 -4.76 15.84 -14.58
C HIS A 258 -4.48 15.02 -15.86
N GLY A 259 -5.45 14.90 -16.78
CA GLY A 259 -5.33 14.07 -17.98
C GLY A 259 -5.49 12.59 -17.65
N CYS A 260 -4.60 12.03 -16.83
CA CYS A 260 -4.69 10.66 -16.31
C CYS A 260 -4.57 10.63 -14.77
N SER A 261 -5.33 9.73 -14.15
CA SER A 261 -5.36 9.47 -12.71
C SER A 261 -4.09 8.75 -12.23
N GLY A 262 -3.60 7.80 -13.01
CA GLY A 262 -2.56 6.88 -12.56
C GLY A 262 -3.15 5.80 -11.64
N CYS A 263 -2.34 5.20 -10.75
CA CYS A 263 -2.76 3.95 -10.11
C CYS A 263 -3.78 4.21 -9.01
N MET A 264 -5.02 3.82 -9.32
CA MET A 264 -6.16 4.01 -8.45
C MET A 264 -6.29 2.84 -7.48
N ARG A 265 -6.39 3.14 -6.19
CA ARG A 265 -6.93 2.20 -5.19
C ARG A 265 -8.17 2.80 -4.55
N ARG A 266 -9.10 1.95 -4.13
CA ARG A 266 -10.37 2.39 -3.56
C ARG A 266 -10.47 2.13 -2.05
N THR A 267 -11.10 3.07 -1.35
CA THR A 267 -11.63 2.89 0.00
C THR A 267 -13.02 2.24 0.00
N SER A 268 -13.37 1.56 1.08
CA SER A 268 -14.67 0.94 1.33
C SER A 268 -15.89 1.82 1.02
N SER A 269 -15.81 3.12 1.26
CA SER A 269 -16.94 4.03 1.07
C SER A 269 -17.25 4.42 -0.37
N GLY A 270 -16.35 4.17 -1.33
CA GLY A 270 -16.50 4.78 -2.65
C GLY A 270 -15.30 5.60 -3.07
N ARG A 271 -14.57 6.18 -2.11
CA ARG A 271 -13.53 7.17 -2.41
C ARG A 271 -12.28 6.56 -3.00
N ILE A 272 -11.69 7.24 -3.98
CA ILE A 272 -10.43 6.86 -4.63
C ILE A 272 -9.26 7.49 -3.86
N SER A 273 -8.20 6.70 -3.65
CA SER A 273 -6.89 7.15 -3.21
C SER A 273 -5.87 6.87 -4.32
N ARG A 274 -5.04 7.86 -4.62
CA ARG A 274 -3.96 7.74 -5.60
C ARG A 274 -2.74 7.12 -4.91
N GLN A 275 -2.16 6.08 -5.50
CA GLN A 275 -0.82 5.63 -5.14
C GLN A 275 0.19 6.17 -6.15
N THR A 276 1.23 6.84 -5.66
CA THR A 276 2.31 7.44 -6.45
C THR A 276 3.55 6.56 -6.57
N THR A 277 3.47 5.30 -6.13
CA THR A 277 4.61 4.38 -6.17
C THR A 277 4.75 3.68 -7.52
N SER A 278 6.00 3.41 -7.89
CA SER A 278 6.45 2.60 -9.03
C SER A 278 6.02 1.12 -8.97
N TYR A 279 5.12 0.77 -8.05
CA TYR A 279 4.57 -0.55 -7.84
C TYR A 279 3.06 -0.48 -7.90
N CYS A 280 2.54 0.04 -9.02
CA CYS A 280 1.29 -0.49 -9.51
C CYS A 280 1.49 -2.00 -9.59
N ALA A 281 0.74 -2.77 -8.78
CA ALA A 281 0.76 -4.21 -8.94
C ALA A 281 0.46 -4.47 -10.42
N GLN A 282 1.41 -5.11 -11.13
CA GLN A 282 1.39 -5.25 -12.60
C GLN A 282 0.04 -5.80 -13.09
N THR A 283 -0.65 -6.53 -12.21
CA THR A 283 -2.00 -7.04 -12.37
C THR A 283 -3.07 -5.99 -12.70
N TRP A 284 -2.85 -4.70 -12.44
CA TRP A 284 -3.79 -3.62 -12.78
C TRP A 284 -3.40 -2.82 -14.02
N CYS A 285 -2.19 -3.03 -14.54
CA CYS A 285 -1.70 -2.29 -15.70
C CYS A 285 -2.35 -2.83 -16.99
N PRO A 286 -2.73 -1.97 -17.95
CA PRO A 286 -3.26 -2.45 -19.21
C PRO A 286 -2.15 -3.14 -20.05
N PRO A 287 -2.51 -4.02 -21.00
CA PRO A 287 -1.56 -4.88 -21.71
C PRO A 287 -0.52 -4.12 -22.56
N GLU A 288 -0.80 -2.89 -22.98
CA GLU A 288 0.11 -2.03 -23.71
C GLU A 288 1.24 -1.43 -22.84
N VAL A 289 1.13 -1.49 -21.51
CA VAL A 289 2.15 -0.95 -20.60
C VAL A 289 3.31 -1.93 -20.53
N GLN A 290 4.45 -1.51 -21.08
CA GLN A 290 5.68 -2.29 -21.05
C GLN A 290 6.35 -2.26 -19.67
N PRO A 291 7.17 -3.26 -19.31
CA PRO A 291 7.80 -3.37 -17.99
C PRO A 291 8.74 -2.20 -17.63
N LEU A 292 9.17 -1.39 -18.60
CA LEU A 292 10.30 -0.46 -18.46
C LEU A 292 9.90 1.00 -18.22
N GLY A 293 8.61 1.33 -18.13
CA GLY A 293 8.19 2.68 -17.82
C GLY A 293 6.71 2.89 -18.05
N TRP A 294 6.00 3.22 -16.99
CA TRP A 294 4.59 3.56 -17.08
C TRP A 294 4.41 5.06 -17.22
N GLU A 295 3.97 5.49 -18.40
CA GLU A 295 3.30 6.78 -18.57
C GLU A 295 1.79 6.51 -18.51
N GLY A 296 1.12 7.05 -17.50
CA GLY A 296 -0.33 6.89 -17.35
C GLY A 296 -1.06 7.49 -18.56
N THR A 297 -2.05 6.75 -19.09
CA THR A 297 -2.92 7.21 -20.17
C THR A 297 -4.37 7.20 -19.71
N VAL A 298 -5.22 7.99 -20.38
CA VAL A 298 -6.67 8.02 -20.12
C VAL A 298 -7.27 6.63 -20.33
N GLU A 299 -6.86 5.95 -21.38
CA GLU A 299 -7.31 4.61 -21.76
C GLU A 299 -6.78 3.55 -20.79
N GLY A 300 -5.61 3.77 -20.19
CA GLY A 300 -5.07 2.92 -19.13
C GLY A 300 -5.87 3.04 -17.83
N ASP A 301 -6.34 4.24 -17.48
CA ASP A 301 -7.27 4.41 -16.36
C ASP A 301 -8.61 3.72 -16.61
N VAL A 302 -9.12 3.73 -17.86
CA VAL A 302 -10.35 3.00 -18.24
C VAL A 302 -10.17 1.50 -18.06
N PHE A 303 -9.03 0.95 -18.44
CA PHE A 303 -8.72 -0.46 -18.22
C PHE A 303 -8.68 -0.79 -16.72
N ALA A 304 -7.97 0.00 -15.93
CA ALA A 304 -7.92 -0.17 -14.48
C ALA A 304 -9.32 -0.04 -13.85
N LEU A 305 -10.15 0.90 -14.34
CA LEU A 305 -11.54 1.05 -13.95
C LEU A 305 -12.35 -0.22 -14.26
N GLY A 306 -12.19 -0.81 -15.46
CA GLY A 306 -12.81 -2.09 -15.83
C GLY A 306 -12.51 -3.21 -14.82
N LEU A 307 -11.24 -3.35 -14.41
CA LEU A 307 -10.85 -4.32 -13.38
C LEU A 307 -11.50 -4.03 -12.03
N VAL A 308 -11.56 -2.76 -11.61
CA VAL A 308 -12.21 -2.36 -10.36
C VAL A 308 -13.72 -2.66 -10.41
N LEU A 309 -14.38 -2.39 -11.54
CA LEU A 309 -15.80 -2.68 -11.74
C LEU A 309 -16.08 -4.18 -11.68
N TRP A 310 -15.22 -5.00 -12.27
CA TRP A 310 -15.26 -6.45 -12.12
C TRP A 310 -15.12 -6.86 -10.65
N CYS A 311 -14.11 -6.35 -9.95
CA CYS A 311 -13.89 -6.62 -8.53
C CYS A 311 -15.10 -6.31 -7.66
N VAL A 312 -15.79 -5.19 -7.94
CA VAL A 312 -17.03 -4.80 -7.25
C VAL A 312 -18.16 -5.79 -7.55
N ALA A 313 -18.32 -6.20 -8.81
CA ALA A 313 -19.39 -7.12 -9.22
C ALA A 313 -19.25 -8.50 -8.54
N VAL A 314 -18.03 -9.05 -8.51
CA VAL A 314 -17.76 -10.39 -7.97
C VAL A 314 -17.30 -10.41 -6.52
N GLU A 315 -17.21 -9.25 -5.86
CA GLU A 315 -16.77 -9.08 -4.46
C GLU A 315 -15.37 -9.63 -4.17
N VAL A 316 -14.40 -9.24 -5.00
CA VAL A 316 -13.03 -9.69 -4.82
C VAL A 316 -12.04 -8.55 -4.64
N GLY A 317 -11.10 -8.73 -3.71
CA GLY A 317 -10.20 -7.65 -3.29
C GLY A 317 -9.02 -7.38 -4.22
N SER A 318 -8.62 -8.39 -5.00
CA SER A 318 -7.64 -8.26 -6.07
C SER A 318 -7.73 -9.45 -7.00
N GLY A 319 -7.62 -9.21 -8.32
CA GLY A 319 -7.35 -10.28 -9.27
C GLY A 319 -5.84 -10.48 -9.43
N GLN A 320 -5.38 -11.72 -9.35
CA GLN A 320 -4.06 -12.06 -9.86
C GLN A 320 -4.17 -12.37 -11.35
N ARG A 321 -3.48 -11.58 -12.18
CA ARG A 321 -3.29 -11.90 -13.59
C ARG A 321 -2.08 -12.81 -13.72
N GLU A 322 -2.23 -13.92 -14.41
CA GLU A 322 -1.09 -14.78 -14.72
C GLU A 322 -0.15 -14.14 -15.74
N GLN A 323 -0.66 -13.28 -16.62
CA GLN A 323 0.09 -12.59 -17.67
C GLN A 323 -0.34 -11.12 -17.81
N ASP A 324 0.60 -10.21 -17.63
CA ASP A 324 0.33 -8.76 -17.62
C ASP A 324 0.10 -8.16 -19.01
N TYR A 325 0.50 -8.86 -20.07
CA TYR A 325 0.46 -8.40 -21.46
C TYR A 325 -0.77 -8.89 -22.26
N VAL A 326 -1.70 -9.61 -21.62
CA VAL A 326 -2.94 -10.09 -22.27
C VAL A 326 -4.18 -9.61 -21.52
N SER A 327 -5.26 -9.29 -22.24
CA SER A 327 -6.54 -8.98 -21.61
C SER A 327 -6.98 -10.17 -20.74
N PRO A 328 -7.38 -9.94 -19.48
CA PRO A 328 -7.69 -11.02 -18.57
C PRO A 328 -9.02 -11.69 -18.95
N ARG A 329 -9.10 -13.02 -18.80
CA ARG A 329 -10.38 -13.72 -18.83
C ARG A 329 -11.06 -13.50 -17.48
N LEU A 330 -12.22 -12.85 -17.50
CA LEU A 330 -13.00 -12.60 -16.30
C LEU A 330 -13.87 -13.80 -15.97
N LEU A 331 -13.89 -14.17 -14.69
CA LEU A 331 -14.86 -15.10 -14.15
C LEU A 331 -16.01 -14.30 -13.54
N TRP A 332 -17.25 -14.69 -13.81
CA TRP A 332 -18.44 -13.99 -13.33
C TRP A 332 -19.20 -14.85 -12.32
N ALA A 333 -19.67 -14.20 -11.25
CA ALA A 333 -20.66 -14.79 -10.35
C ALA A 333 -22.03 -14.84 -11.05
N GLU A 334 -22.93 -15.67 -10.54
CA GLU A 334 -24.31 -15.72 -11.04
C GLU A 334 -25.07 -14.41 -10.73
N GLY A 335 -26.01 -14.05 -11.59
CA GLY A 335 -26.91 -12.90 -11.38
C GLY A 335 -26.33 -11.52 -11.74
N ILE A 336 -25.11 -11.45 -12.27
CA ILE A 336 -24.54 -10.18 -12.78
C ILE A 336 -25.18 -9.85 -14.13
N PRO A 337 -25.80 -8.66 -14.32
CA PRO A 337 -26.46 -8.31 -15.58
C PRO A 337 -25.51 -8.31 -16.79
N ASP A 338 -25.98 -8.87 -17.91
CA ASP A 338 -25.21 -8.99 -19.15
C ASP A 338 -24.69 -7.64 -19.68
N TRP A 339 -25.47 -6.57 -19.50
CA TRP A 339 -25.05 -5.22 -19.91
C TRP A 339 -23.83 -4.73 -19.10
N PHE A 340 -23.75 -5.07 -17.81
CA PHE A 340 -22.64 -4.69 -16.95
C PHE A 340 -21.40 -5.52 -17.30
N GLN A 341 -21.57 -6.81 -17.54
CA GLN A 341 -20.49 -7.68 -18.02
C GLN A 341 -19.92 -7.14 -19.34
N SER A 342 -20.79 -6.75 -20.29
CA SER A 342 -20.40 -6.17 -21.58
C SER A 342 -19.65 -4.84 -21.42
N LEU A 343 -20.11 -3.97 -20.51
CA LEU A 343 -19.43 -2.72 -20.19
C LEU A 343 -18.01 -2.98 -19.67
N VAL A 344 -17.87 -3.87 -18.68
CA VAL A 344 -16.57 -4.24 -18.12
C VAL A 344 -15.65 -4.83 -19.21
N SER A 345 -16.15 -5.75 -20.03
CA SER A 345 -15.38 -6.31 -21.14
C SER A 345 -14.89 -5.23 -22.11
N SER A 346 -15.72 -4.24 -22.44
CA SER A 346 -15.32 -3.13 -23.30
C SER A 346 -14.22 -2.25 -22.70
N CYS A 347 -14.20 -2.09 -21.37
CA CYS A 347 -13.12 -1.37 -20.67
C CYS A 347 -11.78 -2.11 -20.75
N LEU A 348 -11.81 -3.45 -20.90
CA LEU A 348 -10.64 -4.33 -20.89
C LEU A 348 -10.16 -4.75 -22.28
N GLU A 349 -10.67 -4.08 -23.32
CA GLU A 349 -10.20 -4.27 -24.69
C GLU A 349 -8.68 -4.11 -24.80
N HIS A 350 -8.06 -5.01 -25.55
CA HIS A 350 -6.60 -5.02 -25.72
C HIS A 350 -6.11 -3.71 -26.34
N GLU A 351 -6.79 -3.28 -27.41
CA GLU A 351 -6.49 -2.02 -28.11
C GLU A 351 -7.02 -0.83 -27.31
N PRO A 352 -6.17 0.12 -26.87
CA PRO A 352 -6.59 1.26 -26.04
C PRO A 352 -7.71 2.10 -26.67
N GLY A 353 -7.63 2.35 -27.99
CA GLY A 353 -8.62 3.15 -28.71
C GLY A 353 -9.99 2.48 -28.92
N ARG A 354 -10.14 1.21 -28.53
CA ARG A 354 -11.44 0.51 -28.52
C ARG A 354 -12.15 0.59 -27.17
N ARG A 355 -11.46 1.05 -26.13
CA ARG A 355 -12.04 1.22 -24.80
C ARG A 355 -12.99 2.43 -24.83
N PRO A 356 -14.11 2.38 -24.11
CA PRO A 356 -14.99 3.55 -23.96
C PRO A 356 -14.27 4.69 -23.24
N SER A 357 -14.76 5.92 -23.38
CA SER A 357 -14.27 6.99 -22.49
C SER A 357 -14.79 6.76 -21.06
N THR A 358 -14.10 7.30 -20.05
CA THR A 358 -14.60 7.24 -18.66
C THR A 358 -15.97 7.89 -18.49
N SER A 359 -16.27 8.90 -19.31
CA SER A 359 -17.59 9.55 -19.32
C SER A 359 -18.67 8.61 -19.85
N ASP A 360 -18.37 7.83 -20.90
CA ASP A 360 -19.31 6.81 -21.43
C ASP A 360 -19.54 5.68 -20.42
N VAL A 361 -18.48 5.26 -19.70
CA VAL A 361 -18.59 4.27 -18.62
C VAL A 361 -19.51 4.79 -17.52
N TYR A 362 -19.29 6.03 -17.06
CA TYR A 362 -20.12 6.66 -16.04
C TYR A 362 -21.60 6.78 -16.47
N GLU A 363 -21.86 7.25 -17.69
CA GLU A 363 -23.24 7.38 -18.19
C GLU A 363 -23.93 6.02 -18.35
N THR A 364 -23.21 4.99 -18.80
CA THR A 364 -23.75 3.63 -18.91
C THR A 364 -24.17 3.10 -17.54
N LEU A 365 -23.33 3.27 -16.51
CA LEU A 365 -23.65 2.87 -15.14
C LEU A 365 -24.87 3.63 -14.60
N ARG A 366 -24.95 4.94 -14.84
CA ARG A 366 -26.05 5.81 -14.43
C ARG A 366 -27.37 5.46 -15.10
N ILE A 367 -27.34 5.00 -16.35
CA ILE A 367 -28.53 4.49 -17.06
C ILE A 367 -28.94 3.14 -16.51
N GLY A 368 -27.98 2.24 -16.30
CA GLY A 368 -28.22 0.91 -15.72
C GLY A 368 -28.89 0.97 -14.35
N ASP A 369 -28.56 1.98 -13.54
CA ASP A 369 -29.15 2.21 -12.20
C ASP A 369 -30.66 2.51 -12.26
N ARG A 370 -31.13 3.09 -13.37
CA ARG A 370 -32.56 3.41 -13.56
C ARG A 370 -33.40 2.23 -14.06
N LEU A 371 -32.74 1.14 -14.46
CA LEU A 371 -33.40 -0.06 -15.00
C LEU A 371 -33.64 -1.14 -13.92
N LEU A 372 -33.13 -0.91 -12.71
CA LEU A 372 -33.36 -1.73 -11.52
C LEU A 372 -34.51 -1.13 -10.70
#